data_AF-A0A7Y2D2Y6-F1
#
_entry.id   AF-A0A7Y2D2Y6-F1
#
_cell.length_a   1.000
_cell.length_b   1.000
_cell.length_c   1.000
_cell.angle_alpha   90.00
_cell.angle_beta   90.00
_cell.angle_gamma   90.00
#
_symmetry.space_group_name_H-M   'P 1'
#
loop_
_entity.id
_entity.type
_entity.pdbx_description
1 polymer ?
#
loop_
_entity_poly.entity_id
_entity_poly.type
_entity_poly.pdbx_seq_one_letter_code
_entity_poly.pdbx_strand_id
1 'polypeptide(L)'
;MNKLFGMLCLICLSGLAVTGQAPAQKKNSRPVTKATEKKAAVRTALTPVYFYNFTKPEFLVSKVHIEHDEAGIGLIRFEKKKLEEEFTVPIELSEATVELLKEHWENLGFLESKENYQSKLEYPHLGTMGLMMEKDGAERKVEFNWTDNKDVKALTDEYKKIGYEYVWKFELDVARRNQPLESPRIVKELDILLKRGQISDPPHILPYLNELSGDERMPLIARNHILRLAKSIGKKVKKEEKDGEKNSN
;
A
#
# COMPACT_ATOMS: atom_id res chain seq x y z
N MET A 1 56.76 40.44 25.86
CA MET A 1 57.34 41.79 26.01
C MET A 1 56.23 42.76 26.42
N ASN A 2 56.46 43.48 27.53
CA ASN A 2 55.98 44.81 27.90
C ASN A 2 54.46 45.10 27.87
N LYS A 3 53.81 45.24 29.05
CA LYS A 3 53.68 46.43 29.94
C LYS A 3 52.42 47.24 29.58
N LEU A 4 51.42 47.40 30.44
CA LEU A 4 51.30 48.19 31.70
C LEU A 4 50.70 49.59 31.42
N PHE A 5 49.89 50.08 32.39
CA PHE A 5 49.17 51.36 32.50
C PHE A 5 47.79 51.39 31.82
N GLY A 6 46.65 51.53 32.50
CA GLY A 6 46.37 52.15 33.79
C GLY A 6 45.77 53.54 33.54
N MET A 7 44.52 53.78 33.96
CA MET A 7 44.10 55.02 34.63
C MET A 7 42.61 54.97 34.97
N LEU A 8 42.38 55.22 36.25
CA LEU A 8 41.13 55.42 36.97
C LEU A 8 40.43 56.71 36.48
N CYS A 9 39.11 56.70 36.28
CA CYS A 9 38.31 57.91 36.46
C CYS A 9 36.91 57.54 36.95
N LEU A 10 36.64 57.98 38.18
CA LEU A 10 35.40 57.84 38.92
C LEU A 10 34.56 59.09 38.65
N ILE A 11 33.36 58.96 38.07
CA ILE A 11 32.33 60.02 38.09
C ILE A 11 30.98 59.36 38.39
N CYS A 12 30.40 59.77 39.52
CA CYS A 12 29.01 59.54 39.90
C CYS A 12 28.09 60.48 39.10
N LEU A 13 26.89 60.04 38.70
CA LEU A 13 25.60 60.62 39.12
C LEU A 13 24.40 60.07 38.31
N SER A 14 23.31 59.84 39.05
CA SER A 14 21.89 60.00 38.69
C SER A 14 21.28 59.22 37.51
N GLY A 15 20.56 58.15 37.88
CA GLY A 15 19.12 57.95 37.67
C GLY A 15 18.47 58.43 36.36
N LEU A 16 17.92 57.47 35.63
CA LEU A 16 16.59 57.58 35.01
C LEU A 16 16.09 56.17 34.69
N ALA A 17 14.94 55.83 35.28
CA ALA A 17 14.19 54.64 34.94
C ALA A 17 13.70 54.75 33.48
N VAL A 18 14.18 53.85 32.63
CA VAL A 18 13.56 53.55 31.35
C VAL A 18 13.34 52.05 31.31
N THR A 19 12.07 51.67 31.41
CA THR A 19 11.58 50.32 31.14
C THR A 19 11.86 49.98 29.68
N GLY A 20 13.00 49.35 29.42
CA GLY A 20 13.32 48.76 28.13
C GLY A 20 12.56 47.45 27.95
N GLN A 21 11.45 47.49 27.20
CA GLN A 21 10.85 46.30 26.61
C GLN A 21 11.90 45.61 25.73
N ALA A 22 12.20 44.36 26.07
CA ALA A 22 12.95 43.45 25.22
C ALA A 22 12.25 43.30 23.85
N PRO A 23 12.99 43.11 22.75
CA PRO A 23 12.43 43.05 21.41
C PRO A 23 11.43 41.89 21.28
N ALA A 24 10.24 42.22 20.77
CA ALA A 24 9.22 41.25 20.39
C ALA A 24 9.79 40.31 19.32
N GLN A 25 10.24 39.12 19.73
CA GLN A 25 10.43 38.00 18.83
C GLN A 25 9.05 37.64 18.26
N LYS A 26 8.84 37.92 16.96
CA LYS A 26 7.80 37.28 16.15
C LYS A 26 8.05 35.77 16.15
N LYS A 27 7.51 35.05 17.14
CA LYS A 27 7.27 33.62 17.05
C LYS A 27 5.90 33.42 16.40
N ASN A 28 5.92 33.09 15.11
CA ASN A 28 4.77 32.47 14.46
C ASN A 28 4.54 31.09 15.11
N SER A 29 3.76 31.08 16.18
CA SER A 29 3.27 29.85 16.79
C SER A 29 2.13 29.35 15.93
N ARG A 30 2.39 28.36 15.07
CA ARG A 30 1.34 27.64 14.35
C ARG A 30 0.44 26.98 15.41
N PRO A 31 -0.90 27.15 15.39
CA PRO A 31 -1.76 26.42 16.29
C PRO A 31 -1.56 24.92 16.05
N VAL A 32 -1.26 24.20 17.14
CA VAL A 32 -1.25 22.75 17.17
C VAL A 32 -2.71 22.31 17.03
N THR A 33 -3.15 22.13 15.78
CA THR A 33 -4.39 21.43 15.50
C THR A 33 -4.16 20.00 15.96
N LYS A 34 -4.70 19.65 17.14
CA LYS A 34 -4.92 18.27 17.56
C LYS A 34 -5.60 17.57 16.40
N ALA A 35 -4.87 16.68 15.73
CA ALA A 35 -5.46 15.75 14.79
C ALA A 35 -6.47 14.93 15.58
N THR A 36 -7.75 15.11 15.27
CA THR A 36 -8.79 14.21 15.74
C THR A 36 -8.52 12.86 15.09
N GLU A 37 -7.84 11.98 15.81
CA GLU A 37 -7.74 10.56 15.50
C GLU A 37 -9.17 10.04 15.35
N LYS A 38 -9.55 9.76 14.10
CA LYS A 38 -10.72 8.92 13.83
C LYS A 38 -10.39 7.55 14.40
N LYS A 39 -10.94 7.30 15.58
CA LYS A 39 -11.01 6.03 16.29
C LYS A 39 -11.28 4.91 15.28
N ALA A 40 -10.26 4.11 14.99
CA ALA A 40 -10.43 2.86 14.26
C ALA A 40 -11.45 2.02 15.02
N ALA A 41 -12.53 1.63 14.35
CA ALA A 41 -13.50 0.71 14.91
C ALA A 41 -12.77 -0.57 15.32
N VAL A 42 -13.03 -1.04 16.54
CA VAL A 42 -12.49 -2.27 17.10
C VAL A 42 -12.92 -3.41 16.17
N ARG A 43 -11.98 -3.88 15.34
CA ARG A 43 -12.14 -5.09 14.52
C ARG A 43 -12.01 -6.28 15.45
N THR A 44 -12.96 -7.22 15.37
CA THR A 44 -12.84 -8.57 15.94
C THR A 44 -11.45 -9.13 15.62
N ALA A 45 -10.82 -9.85 16.54
CA ALA A 45 -9.46 -10.36 16.37
C ALA A 45 -9.35 -11.14 15.05
N LEU A 46 -8.65 -10.56 14.07
CA LEU A 46 -8.36 -11.21 12.80
C LEU A 46 -7.58 -12.49 13.09
N THR A 47 -8.06 -13.61 12.58
CA THR A 47 -7.36 -14.90 12.63
C THR A 47 -6.94 -15.24 11.20
N PRO A 48 -5.76 -14.77 10.75
CA PRO A 48 -5.31 -15.00 9.39
C PRO A 48 -5.03 -16.49 9.15
N VAL A 49 -5.41 -16.97 7.98
CA VAL A 49 -5.23 -18.36 7.55
C VAL A 49 -4.18 -18.46 6.44
N TYR A 50 -4.19 -17.48 5.54
CA TYR A 50 -3.33 -17.47 4.36
C TYR A 50 -2.35 -16.32 4.41
N PHE A 51 -1.11 -16.61 4.04
CA PHE A 51 0.00 -15.66 4.08
C PHE A 51 0.81 -15.72 2.79
N TYR A 52 1.10 -14.55 2.24
CA TYR A 52 2.02 -14.36 1.14
C TYR A 52 3.10 -13.36 1.53
N ASN A 53 4.34 -13.66 1.17
CA ASN A 53 5.44 -12.72 1.30
C ASN A 53 6.25 -12.61 0.00
N PHE A 54 6.77 -11.42 -0.23
CA PHE A 54 7.69 -11.11 -1.31
C PHE A 54 8.80 -10.22 -0.78
N THR A 55 10.05 -10.50 -1.16
CA THR A 55 11.21 -9.67 -0.83
C THR A 55 12.14 -9.51 -2.02
N LYS A 56 12.46 -8.25 -2.35
CA LYS A 56 13.50 -7.86 -3.33
C LYS A 56 14.04 -6.46 -3.02
N PRO A 57 15.19 -6.31 -2.33
CA PRO A 57 15.69 -5.01 -1.86
C PRO A 57 15.89 -3.94 -2.94
N GLU A 58 16.19 -4.36 -4.17
CA GLU A 58 16.46 -3.43 -5.26
C GLU A 58 15.19 -2.79 -5.85
N PHE A 59 14.02 -3.39 -5.64
CA PHE A 59 12.74 -2.95 -6.21
C PHE A 59 12.18 -1.72 -5.47
N LEU A 60 11.33 -0.95 -6.16
CA LEU A 60 10.69 0.23 -5.57
C LEU A 60 9.78 -0.15 -4.40
N VAL A 61 9.09 -1.28 -4.49
CA VAL A 61 8.42 -1.94 -3.38
C VAL A 61 9.29 -3.14 -3.03
N SER A 62 10.04 -3.04 -1.94
CA SER A 62 11.10 -3.97 -1.59
C SER A 62 10.60 -5.18 -0.79
N LYS A 63 9.52 -5.01 -0.05
CA LYS A 63 8.83 -6.09 0.66
C LYS A 63 7.33 -5.93 0.54
N VAL A 64 6.63 -7.05 0.41
CA VAL A 64 5.18 -7.14 0.54
C VAL A 64 4.86 -8.34 1.40
N HIS A 65 3.97 -8.18 2.37
CA HIS A 65 3.42 -9.24 3.18
C HIS A 65 1.90 -9.09 3.21
N ILE A 66 1.18 -10.12 2.82
CA ILE A 66 -0.28 -10.15 2.80
C ILE A 66 -0.72 -11.28 3.73
N GLU A 67 -1.63 -10.98 4.64
CA GLU A 67 -2.28 -11.97 5.51
C GLU A 67 -3.79 -11.76 5.44
N HIS A 68 -4.57 -12.83 5.32
CA HIS A 68 -6.03 -12.74 5.34
C HIS A 68 -6.68 -14.02 5.88
N ASP A 69 -7.90 -13.87 6.37
CA ASP A 69 -8.76 -14.98 6.79
C ASP A 69 -9.44 -15.66 5.57
N GLU A 70 -10.31 -16.63 5.85
CA GLU A 70 -11.07 -17.36 4.82
C GLU A 70 -12.14 -16.52 4.11
N ALA A 71 -12.48 -15.35 4.65
CA ALA A 71 -13.40 -14.39 4.05
C ALA A 71 -12.66 -13.33 3.22
N GLY A 72 -11.32 -13.37 3.16
CA GLY A 72 -10.52 -12.39 2.44
C GLY A 72 -10.35 -11.07 3.19
N ILE A 73 -10.68 -11.02 4.47
CA ILE A 73 -10.44 -9.86 5.33
C ILE A 73 -9.03 -9.99 5.90
N GLY A 74 -8.25 -8.92 5.86
CA GLY A 74 -6.85 -9.02 6.24
C GLY A 74 -6.07 -7.73 6.34
N LEU A 75 -4.75 -7.87 6.24
CA LEU A 75 -3.78 -6.79 6.22
C LEU A 75 -2.76 -7.01 5.09
N ILE A 76 -2.31 -5.90 4.51
CA ILE A 76 -1.11 -5.85 3.68
C ILE A 76 -0.09 -4.93 4.34
N ARG A 77 1.15 -5.42 4.47
CA ARG A 77 2.32 -4.67 4.90
C ARG A 77 3.28 -4.55 3.73
N PHE A 78 3.86 -3.38 3.50
CA PHE A 78 4.87 -3.23 2.46
C PHE A 78 5.90 -2.16 2.80
N GLU A 79 7.10 -2.34 2.25
CA GLU A 79 8.20 -1.39 2.36
C GLU A 79 8.50 -0.81 0.98
N LYS A 80 8.81 0.49 0.94
CA LYS A 80 9.25 1.17 -0.28
C LYS A 80 10.74 1.47 -0.19
N LYS A 81 11.45 1.30 -1.30
CA LYS A 81 12.88 1.61 -1.39
C LYS A 81 13.14 3.03 -0.91
N LYS A 82 14.17 3.19 -0.07
CA LYS A 82 14.62 4.46 0.54
C LYS A 82 13.66 5.04 1.58
N LEU A 83 12.53 4.41 1.85
CA LEU A 83 11.68 4.70 2.99
C LEU A 83 11.90 3.55 3.97
N GLU A 84 12.65 3.79 5.05
CA GLU A 84 12.84 2.81 6.14
C GLU A 84 11.56 2.67 7.00
N GLU A 85 10.40 2.80 6.36
CA GLU A 85 9.08 2.77 6.96
C GLU A 85 8.28 1.63 6.34
N GLU A 86 7.64 0.84 7.19
CA GLU A 86 6.68 -0.17 6.80
C GLU A 86 5.26 0.43 6.84
N PHE A 87 4.53 0.27 5.74
CA PHE A 87 3.14 0.71 5.64
C PHE A 87 2.21 -0.47 5.85
N THR A 88 1.24 -0.33 6.74
CA THR A 88 0.19 -1.34 6.98
C THR A 88 -1.17 -0.79 6.56
N VAL A 89 -1.88 -1.54 5.70
CA VAL A 89 -3.19 -1.16 5.19
C VAL A 89 -4.16 -2.34 5.34
N PRO A 90 -5.42 -2.11 5.75
CA PRO A 90 -6.43 -3.16 5.73
C PRO A 90 -6.80 -3.58 4.31
N ILE A 91 -7.03 -4.88 4.13
CA ILE A 91 -7.54 -5.42 2.87
C ILE A 91 -8.88 -6.13 3.08
N GLU A 92 -9.68 -6.11 2.03
CA GLU A 92 -10.93 -6.84 1.87
C GLU A 92 -10.93 -7.33 0.41
N LEU A 93 -10.75 -8.63 0.21
CA LEU A 93 -10.73 -9.22 -1.12
C LEU A 93 -12.16 -9.44 -1.61
N SER A 94 -12.37 -9.40 -2.93
CA SER A 94 -13.67 -9.79 -3.48
C SER A 94 -13.89 -11.29 -3.35
N GLU A 95 -15.15 -11.71 -3.33
CA GLU A 95 -15.54 -13.11 -3.30
C GLU A 95 -14.88 -13.91 -4.45
N ALA A 96 -14.88 -13.36 -5.67
CA ALA A 96 -14.22 -13.97 -6.83
C ALA A 96 -12.71 -14.20 -6.62
N THR A 97 -12.00 -13.22 -6.02
CA THR A 97 -10.57 -13.39 -5.70
C THR A 97 -10.39 -14.43 -4.59
N VAL A 98 -11.23 -14.44 -3.56
CA VAL A 98 -11.14 -15.43 -2.46
C VAL A 98 -11.36 -16.85 -2.97
N GLU A 99 -12.37 -17.07 -3.81
CA GLU A 99 -12.65 -18.37 -4.43
C GLU A 99 -11.47 -18.86 -5.26
N LEU A 100 -10.90 -17.99 -6.10
CA LEU A 100 -9.73 -18.30 -6.91
C LEU A 100 -8.51 -18.69 -6.06
N LEU A 101 -8.24 -17.95 -4.98
CA LEU A 101 -7.15 -18.28 -4.06
C LEU A 101 -7.38 -19.64 -3.39
N LYS A 102 -8.60 -19.91 -2.91
CA LYS A 102 -8.95 -21.19 -2.29
C LYS A 102 -8.74 -22.35 -3.24
N GLU A 103 -9.21 -22.23 -4.48
CA GLU A 103 -9.00 -23.25 -5.53
C GLU A 103 -7.51 -23.59 -5.69
N HIS A 104 -6.64 -22.57 -5.79
CA HIS A 104 -5.21 -22.81 -5.92
C HIS A 104 -4.59 -23.45 -4.68
N TRP A 105 -4.98 -23.02 -3.49
CA TRP A 105 -4.51 -23.62 -2.23
C TRP A 105 -4.95 -25.09 -2.08
N GLU A 106 -6.18 -25.41 -2.49
CA GLU A 106 -6.74 -26.77 -2.48
C GLU A 106 -6.06 -27.67 -3.51
N ASN A 107 -5.85 -27.19 -4.74
CA ASN A 107 -5.14 -27.93 -5.79
C ASN A 107 -3.72 -28.30 -5.36
N LEU A 108 -3.08 -27.48 -4.54
CA LEU A 108 -1.75 -27.74 -3.99
C LEU A 108 -1.75 -28.81 -2.88
N GLY A 109 -2.91 -29.10 -2.27
CA GLY A 109 -2.98 -29.87 -1.03
C GLY A 109 -1.97 -29.34 -0.02
N PHE A 110 -1.95 -28.03 0.17
CA PHE A 110 -0.74 -27.35 0.61
C PHE A 110 -0.28 -27.80 1.99
N LEU A 111 -1.16 -28.03 2.96
CA LEU A 111 -0.75 -28.43 4.30
C LEU A 111 -0.19 -29.86 4.35
N GLU A 112 -0.68 -30.74 3.47
CA GLU A 112 -0.32 -32.15 3.40
C GLU A 112 0.89 -32.41 2.48
N SER A 113 1.12 -31.51 1.53
CA SER A 113 2.20 -31.66 0.55
C SER A 113 3.57 -31.50 1.21
N LYS A 114 4.56 -32.22 0.66
CA LYS A 114 5.98 -32.13 1.04
C LYS A 114 6.85 -31.65 -0.11
N GLU A 115 6.23 -31.19 -1.20
CA GLU A 115 6.91 -30.73 -2.40
C GLU A 115 7.79 -29.52 -2.10
N ASN A 116 9.03 -29.53 -2.60
CA ASN A 116 9.84 -28.33 -2.67
C ASN A 116 9.47 -27.58 -3.95
N TYR A 117 8.87 -26.41 -3.83
CA TYR A 117 8.41 -25.63 -4.98
C TYR A 117 9.51 -24.84 -5.69
N GLN A 118 10.73 -24.78 -5.14
CA GLN A 118 11.87 -24.18 -5.81
C GLN A 118 12.26 -25.05 -7.02
N SER A 119 12.27 -24.44 -8.21
CA SER A 119 12.80 -25.06 -9.42
C SER A 119 14.31 -25.27 -9.33
N LYS A 120 14.85 -26.13 -10.20
CA LYS A 120 16.30 -26.29 -10.41
C LYS A 120 16.96 -25.00 -10.89
N LEU A 121 16.22 -24.15 -11.60
CA LEU A 121 16.69 -22.85 -12.03
C LEU A 121 16.46 -21.82 -10.92
N GLU A 122 17.49 -21.03 -10.63
CA GLU A 122 17.40 -19.93 -9.67
C GLU A 122 17.42 -18.59 -10.39
N TYR A 123 16.47 -17.72 -10.03
CA TYR A 123 16.40 -16.36 -10.54
C TYR A 123 16.36 -15.32 -9.41
N PRO A 124 17.48 -15.09 -8.70
CA PRO A 124 17.54 -14.15 -7.56
C PRO A 124 17.15 -12.70 -7.92
N HIS A 125 17.22 -12.34 -9.20
CA HIS A 125 16.82 -11.03 -9.70
C HIS A 125 15.30 -10.81 -9.70
N LEU A 126 14.49 -11.88 -9.60
CA LEU A 126 13.03 -11.79 -9.51
C LEU A 126 12.54 -11.55 -8.07
N GLY A 127 13.39 -11.77 -7.07
CA GLY A 127 13.02 -11.73 -5.66
C GLY A 127 12.63 -13.10 -5.11
N THR A 128 12.47 -13.16 -3.79
CA THR A 128 12.01 -14.35 -3.08
C THR A 128 10.54 -14.18 -2.77
N MET A 129 9.75 -15.19 -3.13
CA MET A 129 8.35 -15.33 -2.77
C MET A 129 8.24 -16.39 -1.68
N GLY A 130 7.28 -16.22 -0.79
CA GLY A 130 6.93 -17.23 0.19
C GLY A 130 5.44 -17.35 0.38
N LEU A 131 5.02 -18.58 0.63
CA LEU A 131 3.64 -18.97 0.86
C LEU A 131 3.60 -19.65 2.22
N MET A 132 2.59 -19.29 3.02
CA MET A 132 2.32 -19.95 4.29
C MET A 132 0.81 -20.08 4.49
N MET A 133 0.43 -21.19 5.12
CA MET A 133 -0.94 -21.45 5.54
C MET A 133 -0.92 -21.97 6.97
N GLU A 134 -1.82 -21.45 7.80
CA GLU A 134 -2.08 -21.92 9.15
C GLU A 134 -3.58 -22.19 9.27
N LYS A 135 -3.96 -23.46 9.43
CA LYS A 135 -5.37 -23.86 9.52
C LYS A 135 -5.51 -25.10 10.39
N ASP A 136 -6.49 -25.09 11.29
CA ASP A 136 -6.84 -26.23 12.16
C ASP A 136 -5.66 -26.81 12.95
N GLY A 137 -4.70 -25.97 13.32
CA GLY A 137 -3.48 -26.34 14.04
C GLY A 137 -2.37 -26.96 13.17
N ALA A 138 -2.59 -27.09 11.86
CA ALA A 138 -1.56 -27.41 10.90
C ALA A 138 -0.95 -26.13 10.31
N GLU A 139 0.36 -26.15 10.11
CA GLU A 139 1.12 -25.03 9.54
C GLU A 139 2.08 -25.56 8.47
N ARG A 140 2.18 -24.84 7.35
CA ARG A 140 3.27 -25.03 6.39
C ARG A 140 3.75 -23.70 5.85
N LYS A 141 5.07 -23.57 5.70
CA LYS A 141 5.73 -22.43 5.05
C LYS A 141 6.71 -22.91 3.98
N VAL A 142 6.75 -22.20 2.86
CA VAL A 142 7.69 -22.44 1.76
C VAL A 142 8.22 -21.10 1.22
N GLU A 143 9.45 -21.10 0.71
CA GLU A 143 10.09 -19.95 0.07
C GLU A 143 10.79 -20.40 -1.21
N PHE A 144 10.71 -19.59 -2.26
CA PHE A 144 11.29 -19.87 -3.58
C PHE A 144 11.47 -18.57 -4.38
N ASN A 145 12.40 -18.54 -5.32
CA ASN A 145 12.57 -17.45 -6.28
C ASN A 145 11.97 -17.79 -7.66
N TRP A 146 11.80 -19.08 -7.96
CA TRP A 146 11.22 -19.58 -9.19
C TRP A 146 10.59 -20.95 -8.98
N THR A 147 9.52 -21.24 -9.69
CA THR A 147 8.80 -22.52 -9.62
C THR A 147 8.30 -22.94 -10.99
N ASP A 148 8.35 -24.23 -11.27
CA ASP A 148 7.73 -24.84 -12.45
C ASP A 148 6.32 -25.39 -12.15
N ASN A 149 5.90 -25.36 -10.87
CA ASN A 149 4.57 -25.77 -10.44
C ASN A 149 3.54 -24.70 -10.86
N LYS A 150 2.57 -25.11 -11.67
CA LYS A 150 1.59 -24.19 -12.28
C LYS A 150 0.66 -23.56 -11.25
N ASP A 151 0.24 -24.31 -10.24
CA ASP A 151 -0.68 -23.82 -9.20
C ASP A 151 0.04 -22.85 -8.27
N VAL A 152 1.30 -23.13 -7.88
CA VAL A 152 2.12 -22.17 -7.13
C VAL A 152 2.34 -20.89 -7.93
N LYS A 153 2.61 -21.02 -9.23
CA LYS A 153 2.77 -19.86 -10.10
C LYS A 153 1.49 -19.04 -10.18
N ALA A 154 0.34 -19.68 -10.40
CA ALA A 154 -0.96 -18.98 -10.45
C ALA A 154 -1.28 -18.28 -9.12
N LEU A 155 -1.11 -18.99 -8.00
CA LEU A 155 -1.33 -18.46 -6.66
C LEU A 155 -0.48 -17.23 -6.36
N THR A 156 0.83 -17.32 -6.62
CA THR A 156 1.74 -16.18 -6.42
C THR A 156 1.46 -15.01 -7.37
N ASP A 157 1.04 -15.29 -8.60
CA ASP A 157 0.67 -14.23 -9.54
C ASP A 157 -0.61 -13.51 -9.08
N GLU A 158 -1.59 -14.21 -8.51
CA GLU A 158 -2.77 -13.57 -7.90
C GLU A 158 -2.41 -12.70 -6.69
N TYR A 159 -1.58 -13.21 -5.77
CA TYR A 159 -1.11 -12.39 -4.64
C TYR A 159 -0.34 -11.14 -5.09
N LYS A 160 0.43 -11.20 -6.18
CA LYS A 160 1.08 -10.01 -6.75
C LYS A 160 0.06 -9.00 -7.25
N LYS A 161 -1.03 -9.45 -7.92
CA LYS A 161 -2.10 -8.56 -8.39
C LYS A 161 -2.79 -7.85 -7.22
N ILE A 162 -3.06 -8.57 -6.14
CA ILE A 162 -3.58 -7.99 -4.89
C ILE A 162 -2.58 -6.95 -4.35
N GLY A 163 -1.30 -7.29 -4.28
CA GLY A 163 -0.25 -6.36 -3.87
C GLY A 163 -0.22 -5.08 -4.70
N TYR A 164 -0.28 -5.19 -6.03
CA TYR A 164 -0.32 -4.03 -6.93
C TYR A 164 -1.53 -3.13 -6.68
N GLU A 165 -2.72 -3.72 -6.52
CA GLU A 165 -3.93 -2.95 -6.25
C GLU A 165 -3.82 -2.14 -4.96
N TYR A 166 -3.43 -2.80 -3.86
CA TYR A 166 -3.43 -2.17 -2.55
C TYR A 166 -2.30 -1.17 -2.35
N VAL A 167 -1.12 -1.43 -2.91
CA VAL A 167 -0.03 -0.44 -2.93
C VAL A 167 -0.46 0.78 -3.76
N TRP A 168 -1.10 0.57 -4.92
CA TRP A 168 -1.60 1.67 -5.74
C TRP A 168 -2.68 2.50 -5.02
N LYS A 169 -3.65 1.85 -4.34
CA LYS A 169 -4.67 2.51 -3.52
C LYS A 169 -4.02 3.40 -2.47
N PHE A 170 -3.03 2.86 -1.74
CA PHE A 170 -2.28 3.61 -0.74
C PHE A 170 -1.58 4.82 -1.35
N GLU A 171 -0.85 4.65 -2.45
CA GLU A 171 -0.11 5.73 -3.09
C GLU A 171 -1.03 6.86 -3.54
N LEU A 172 -2.19 6.51 -4.12
CA LEU A 172 -3.18 7.50 -4.53
C LEU A 172 -3.79 8.23 -3.33
N ASP A 173 -4.09 7.52 -2.25
CA ASP A 173 -4.59 8.10 -1.00
C ASP A 173 -3.58 9.06 -0.36
N VAL A 174 -2.29 8.75 -0.42
CA VAL A 174 -1.22 9.66 0.03
C VAL A 174 -1.15 10.87 -0.89
N ALA A 175 -1.13 10.67 -2.20
CA ALA A 175 -1.02 11.76 -3.17
C ALA A 175 -2.19 12.74 -3.07
N ARG A 176 -3.44 12.28 -3.05
CA ARG A 176 -4.61 13.18 -2.98
C ARG A 176 -4.67 14.00 -1.68
N ARG A 177 -4.00 13.56 -0.61
CA ARG A 177 -3.92 14.29 0.67
C ARG A 177 -2.74 15.25 0.73
N ASN A 178 -1.59 14.83 0.23
CA ASN A 178 -0.32 15.53 0.48
C ASN A 178 0.29 16.18 -0.77
N GLN A 179 0.08 15.60 -1.95
CA GLN A 179 0.66 16.03 -3.23
C GLN A 179 -0.33 15.81 -4.39
N PRO A 180 -1.48 16.51 -4.45
CA PRO A 180 -2.56 16.16 -5.37
C PRO A 180 -2.16 16.21 -6.85
N LEU A 181 -1.16 17.02 -7.20
CA LEU A 181 -0.60 17.12 -8.54
C LEU A 181 0.07 15.82 -9.03
N GLU A 182 0.42 14.88 -8.15
CA GLU A 182 0.94 13.56 -8.51
C GLU A 182 -0.16 12.58 -8.94
N SER A 183 -1.39 12.81 -8.52
CA SER A 183 -2.51 11.89 -8.78
C SER A 183 -2.71 11.52 -10.27
N PRO A 184 -2.54 12.42 -11.26
CA PRO A 184 -2.62 12.05 -12.67
C PRO A 184 -1.63 10.96 -13.09
N ARG A 185 -0.41 10.98 -12.56
CA ARG A 185 0.62 9.96 -12.84
C ARG A 185 0.20 8.61 -12.23
N ILE A 186 -0.24 8.62 -10.98
CA ILE A 186 -0.66 7.40 -10.26
C ILE A 186 -1.90 6.78 -10.91
N VAL A 187 -2.87 7.58 -11.35
CA VAL A 187 -4.04 7.06 -12.09
C VAL A 187 -3.64 6.43 -13.43
N LYS A 188 -2.61 6.97 -14.10
CA LYS A 188 -2.06 6.36 -15.32
C LYS A 188 -1.41 5.01 -15.04
N GLU A 189 -0.85 4.80 -13.85
CA GLU A 189 -0.31 3.50 -13.45
C GLU A 189 -1.41 2.45 -13.31
N LEU A 190 -2.58 2.81 -12.75
CA LEU A 190 -3.73 1.90 -12.75
C LEU A 190 -4.17 1.49 -14.16
N ASP A 191 -4.22 2.43 -15.12
CA ASP A 191 -4.53 2.11 -16.51
C ASP A 191 -3.56 1.06 -17.08
N ILE A 192 -2.27 1.18 -16.77
CA ILE A 192 -1.25 0.20 -17.16
C ILE A 192 -1.50 -1.16 -16.49
N LEU A 193 -1.78 -1.18 -15.18
CA LEU A 193 -2.07 -2.41 -14.44
C LEU A 193 -3.30 -3.13 -15.03
N LEU A 194 -4.38 -2.40 -15.29
CA LEU A 194 -5.60 -2.93 -15.89
C LEU A 194 -5.36 -3.48 -17.30
N LYS A 195 -4.56 -2.80 -18.13
CA LYS A 195 -4.22 -3.26 -19.48
C LYS A 195 -3.37 -4.52 -19.49
N ARG A 196 -2.55 -4.74 -18.46
CA ARG A 196 -1.69 -5.90 -18.31
C ARG A 196 -2.33 -7.07 -17.55
N GLY A 197 -3.59 -6.93 -17.11
CA GLY A 197 -4.25 -7.94 -16.27
C GLY A 197 -3.59 -8.10 -14.90
N GLN A 198 -3.03 -7.00 -14.36
CA GLN A 198 -2.30 -6.98 -13.08
C GLN A 198 -3.18 -6.55 -11.89
N ILE A 199 -4.50 -6.59 -12.06
CA ILE A 199 -5.50 -6.43 -11.00
C ILE A 199 -6.30 -7.73 -10.98
N SER A 200 -6.49 -8.33 -9.79
CA SER A 200 -7.08 -9.67 -9.65
C SER A 200 -8.54 -9.66 -10.12
N ASP A 201 -9.35 -8.77 -9.52
CA ASP A 201 -10.75 -8.57 -9.88
C ASP A 201 -11.01 -7.08 -10.19
N PRO A 202 -10.92 -6.64 -11.46
CA PRO A 202 -11.12 -5.24 -11.81
C PRO A 202 -12.48 -4.65 -11.38
N PRO A 203 -13.63 -5.35 -11.47
CA PRO A 203 -14.90 -4.89 -10.88
C PRO A 203 -14.82 -4.45 -9.42
N HIS A 204 -14.04 -5.14 -8.59
CA HIS A 204 -13.90 -4.84 -7.16
C HIS A 204 -13.42 -3.41 -6.88
N ILE A 205 -12.66 -2.80 -7.79
CA ILE A 205 -12.12 -1.44 -7.60
C ILE A 205 -13.14 -0.33 -7.92
N LEU A 206 -14.28 -0.66 -8.56
CA LEU A 206 -15.25 0.33 -9.04
C LEU A 206 -15.80 1.27 -7.95
N PRO A 207 -16.17 0.79 -6.73
CA PRO A 207 -16.65 1.69 -5.67
C PRO A 207 -15.62 2.77 -5.33
N TYR A 208 -14.34 2.38 -5.23
CA TYR A 208 -13.24 3.29 -4.94
C TYR A 208 -13.02 4.31 -6.08
N LEU A 209 -13.07 3.85 -7.34
CA LEU A 209 -12.96 4.76 -8.49
C LEU A 209 -14.13 5.76 -8.55
N ASN A 210 -15.34 5.32 -8.22
CA ASN A 210 -16.51 6.20 -8.20
C ASN A 210 -16.38 7.28 -7.12
N GLU A 211 -15.90 6.92 -5.93
CA GLU A 211 -15.58 7.89 -4.87
C GLU A 211 -14.57 8.94 -5.37
N LEU A 212 -13.43 8.48 -5.91
CA LEU A 212 -12.35 9.37 -6.35
C LEU A 212 -12.74 10.27 -7.52
N SER A 213 -13.69 9.84 -8.35
CA SER A 213 -14.17 10.66 -9.47
C SER A 213 -14.83 11.96 -9.01
N GLY A 214 -15.37 11.98 -7.78
CA GLY A 214 -15.95 13.15 -7.13
C GLY A 214 -14.98 13.95 -6.25
N ASP A 215 -13.76 13.48 -6.02
CA ASP A 215 -12.82 14.12 -5.06
C ASP A 215 -12.24 15.42 -5.64
N GLU A 216 -12.79 16.56 -5.23
CA GLU A 216 -12.38 17.90 -5.68
C GLU A 216 -10.93 18.26 -5.34
N ARG A 217 -10.29 17.55 -4.41
CA ARG A 217 -8.86 17.73 -4.11
C ARG A 217 -7.99 17.28 -5.27
N MET A 218 -8.48 16.34 -6.08
CA MET A 218 -7.75 15.81 -7.21
C MET A 218 -7.88 16.69 -8.46
N PRO A 219 -6.80 16.86 -9.23
CA PRO A 219 -6.85 17.56 -10.51
C PRO A 219 -7.95 17.00 -11.43
N LEU A 220 -8.64 17.87 -12.16
CA LEU A 220 -9.73 17.49 -13.08
C LEU A 220 -9.29 16.42 -14.10
N ILE A 221 -8.04 16.49 -14.56
CA ILE A 221 -7.47 15.49 -15.47
C ILE A 221 -7.42 14.08 -14.85
N ALA A 222 -7.10 13.97 -13.55
CA ALA A 222 -7.10 12.69 -12.85
C ALA A 222 -8.52 12.14 -12.68
N ARG A 223 -9.45 12.98 -12.21
CA ARG A 223 -10.88 12.61 -12.07
C ARG A 223 -11.49 12.14 -13.40
N ASN A 224 -11.24 12.88 -14.48
CA ASN A 224 -11.72 12.49 -15.82
C ASN A 224 -11.10 11.17 -16.29
N HIS A 225 -9.84 10.90 -15.95
CA HIS A 225 -9.22 9.61 -16.27
C HIS A 225 -9.86 8.47 -15.48
N ILE A 226 -10.06 8.65 -14.17
CA ILE A 226 -10.76 7.68 -13.31
C ILE A 226 -12.15 7.34 -13.87
N LEU A 227 -12.93 8.36 -14.28
CA LEU A 227 -14.24 8.15 -14.91
C LEU A 227 -14.16 7.29 -16.18
N ARG A 228 -13.12 7.47 -17.00
CA ARG A 228 -12.90 6.62 -18.18
C ARG A 228 -12.56 5.18 -17.80
N LEU A 229 -11.72 4.98 -16.78
CA LEU A 229 -11.36 3.65 -16.28
C LEU A 229 -12.58 2.92 -15.72
N ALA A 230 -13.37 3.56 -14.86
CA ALA A 230 -14.60 2.99 -14.32
C ALA A 230 -15.59 2.58 -15.43
N LYS A 231 -15.78 3.44 -16.44
CA LYS A 231 -16.61 3.11 -17.62
C LYS A 231 -16.04 1.96 -18.44
N SER A 232 -14.72 1.86 -18.58
CA SER A 232 -14.05 0.78 -19.31
C SER A 232 -14.27 -0.57 -18.61
N ILE A 233 -14.06 -0.63 -17.29
CA ILE A 233 -14.28 -1.81 -16.48
C ILE A 233 -15.75 -2.24 -16.58
N GLY A 234 -16.69 -1.32 -16.31
CA GLY A 234 -18.12 -1.65 -16.37
C GLY A 234 -18.62 -2.09 -17.76
N LYS A 235 -17.97 -1.64 -18.85
CA LYS A 235 -18.28 -2.13 -20.20
C LYS A 235 -17.80 -3.55 -20.45
N LYS A 236 -16.64 -3.93 -19.90
CA LYS A 236 -16.10 -5.29 -20.03
C LYS A 236 -16.99 -6.30 -19.29
N VAL A 237 -17.38 -5.97 -18.06
CA VAL A 237 -18.31 -6.78 -17.26
C VAL A 237 -19.61 -7.07 -18.02
N LYS A 238 -20.27 -6.02 -18.53
CA LYS A 238 -21.51 -6.17 -19.32
C LYS A 238 -21.34 -6.96 -20.61
N LYS A 239 -20.13 -7.03 -21.15
CA LYS A 239 -19.83 -7.84 -22.34
C LYS A 239 -19.68 -9.31 -21.93
N GLU A 240 -18.93 -9.57 -20.87
CA GLU A 240 -18.71 -10.93 -20.32
C GLU A 240 -20.02 -11.57 -19.87
N GLU A 241 -20.91 -10.83 -19.20
CA GLU A 241 -22.27 -11.29 -18.84
C GLU A 241 -23.07 -11.73 -20.08
N LYS A 242 -23.06 -10.92 -21.15
CA LYS A 242 -23.80 -11.22 -22.40
C LYS A 242 -23.22 -12.38 -23.18
N ASP A 243 -21.90 -12.55 -23.14
CA ASP A 243 -21.22 -13.65 -23.83
C ASP A 243 -21.42 -14.97 -23.06
N GLY A 244 -21.52 -14.93 -21.72
CA GLY A 244 -21.86 -16.08 -20.88
C GLY A 244 -23.30 -16.58 -21.06
N GLU A 245 -24.27 -15.67 -21.18
CA GLU A 245 -25.69 -16.00 -21.41
C GLU A 245 -25.91 -16.67 -22.79
N LYS A 246 -25.12 -16.30 -23.80
CA LYS A 246 -25.19 -16.91 -25.14
C LYS A 246 -24.58 -18.30 -25.25
N ASN A 247 -23.64 -18.65 -24.38
CA ASN A 247 -22.96 -19.95 -24.41
C ASN A 247 -23.63 -21.01 -23.52
N SER A 248 -24.66 -20.61 -22.77
CA SER A 248 -25.42 -21.47 -21.86
C SER A 248 -26.79 -21.87 -22.42
N ASN A 249 -27.06 -21.55 -23.69
CA ASN A 249 -28.32 -21.78 -24.41
C ASN A 249 -28.04 -22.41 -25.78
#